data_AF-A0A962ZQS8-F1
#
_entry.id   AF-A0A962ZQS8-F1
#
_cell.length_a   1.000
_cell.length_b   1.000
_cell.length_c   1.000
_cell.angle_alpha   90.00
_cell.angle_beta   90.00
_cell.angle_gamma   90.00
#
_symmetry.space_group_name_H-M   'P 1'
#
loop_
_entity.id
_entity.type
_entity.pdbx_description
1 polymer ?
#
loop_
_entity_poly.entity_id
_entity_poly.type
_entity_poly.pdbx_seq_one_letter_code
_entity_poly.pdbx_strand_id
1 'polypeptide(L)'
;VATDQGIFYKMQQLNPDKEFIIAPTAGNGATCRSCAHCPWMAMNDLERLAGVFERDDNEIFVDPDLGERAMLPLRRMLDFAAKMNTRVIGNA
;
A
#
# COMPACT_ATOMS: atom_id res chain seq x y z
N VAL A 1 3.00 -1.41 16.27
CA VAL A 1 2.82 -1.66 14.82
C VAL A 1 3.93 -0.93 14.07
N ALA A 2 4.75 -1.66 13.30
CA ALA A 2 5.93 -1.14 12.62
C ALA A 2 5.66 -0.92 11.12
N THR A 3 4.82 0.04 10.80
CA THR A 3 4.46 0.41 9.43
C THR A 3 3.99 1.86 9.40
N ASP A 4 3.46 2.32 8.26
CA ASP A 4 2.94 3.68 8.09
C ASP A 4 1.81 4.00 9.08
N GLN A 5 1.80 5.21 9.63
CA GLN A 5 0.84 5.69 10.61
C GLN A 5 -0.60 5.66 10.08
N GLY A 6 -0.81 5.81 8.77
CA GLY A 6 -2.14 5.77 8.15
C GLY A 6 -2.91 4.47 8.41
N ILE A 7 -2.21 3.35 8.65
CA ILE A 7 -2.89 2.06 8.92
C ILE A 7 -3.68 2.07 10.23
N PHE A 8 -3.29 2.89 11.21
CA PHE A 8 -3.85 2.87 12.56
C PHE A 8 -5.34 3.16 12.57
N TYR A 9 -5.78 4.09 11.71
CA TYR A 9 -7.19 4.40 11.54
C TYR A 9 -8.01 3.15 11.19
N LYS A 10 -7.52 2.35 10.22
CA LYS A 10 -8.21 1.12 9.82
C LYS A 10 -8.12 0.01 10.88
N MET A 11 -6.99 -0.10 11.57
CA MET A 11 -6.80 -1.08 12.64
C MET A 11 -7.73 -0.82 13.83
N GLN A 12 -7.91 0.44 14.21
CA GLN A 12 -8.84 0.88 15.25
C GLN A 12 -10.30 0.58 14.86
N GLN A 13 -10.69 0.84 13.60
CA GLN A 13 -12.02 0.46 13.11
C GLN A 13 -12.30 -1.05 13.22
N LEU A 14 -11.29 -1.89 12.95
CA LEU A 14 -11.43 -3.34 12.96
C LEU A 14 -11.37 -3.94 14.38
N ASN A 15 -10.68 -3.27 15.32
CA ASN A 15 -10.52 -3.74 16.69
C ASN A 15 -10.57 -2.52 17.65
N PRO A 16 -11.77 -1.98 17.93
CA PRO A 16 -11.92 -0.75 18.72
C PRO A 16 -11.44 -0.90 20.17
N ASP A 17 -11.47 -2.12 20.72
CA ASP A 17 -11.08 -2.40 22.11
C ASP A 17 -9.57 -2.57 22.31
N LYS A 18 -8.77 -2.51 21.24
CA LYS A 18 -7.32 -2.69 21.31
C LYS A 18 -6.59 -1.37 21.26
N GLU A 19 -5.61 -1.23 22.13
CA GLU A 19 -4.63 -0.14 22.04
C GLU A 19 -3.54 -0.51 21.02
N PHE A 20 -3.37 0.34 20.00
CA PHE A 20 -2.32 0.19 19.01
C PHE A 20 -1.22 1.21 19.29
N ILE A 21 0.02 0.72 19.44
CA ILE A 21 1.20 1.55 19.72
C ILE A 21 2.06 1.67 18.45
N ILE A 22 2.44 2.89 18.07
CA ILE A 22 3.36 3.15 16.95
C ILE A 22 4.75 2.65 17.32
N ALA A 23 5.36 1.82 16.48
CA ALA A 23 6.72 1.36 16.72
C ALA A 23 7.68 2.55 16.63
N PRO A 24 8.71 2.62 17.50
CA PRO A 24 9.63 3.74 17.53
C PRO A 24 10.36 3.90 16.20
N THR A 25 10.32 5.12 15.69
CA THR A 25 10.95 5.56 14.46
C THR A 25 12.24 6.29 14.81
N ALA A 26 13.38 5.66 14.54
CA ALA A 26 14.73 6.04 14.98
C ALA A 26 15.00 5.86 16.49
N GLY A 27 15.89 4.92 16.82
CA GLY A 27 16.47 4.70 18.15
C GLY A 27 17.85 4.06 18.00
N ASN A 28 18.69 4.11 19.04
CA ASN A 28 20.02 3.47 19.07
C ASN A 28 19.87 1.96 18.78
N GLY A 29 20.09 1.55 17.52
CA GLY A 29 19.93 0.17 17.04
C GLY A 29 19.05 0.00 15.80
N ALA A 30 18.33 1.04 15.35
CA ALA A 30 17.56 0.99 14.11
C ALA A 30 18.40 1.50 12.93
N THR A 31 18.63 0.66 11.92
CA THR A 31 19.33 1.01 10.66
C THR A 31 18.50 1.91 9.73
N CYS A 32 17.21 2.11 10.02
CA CYS A 32 16.28 2.85 9.18
C CYS A 32 15.65 4.01 9.96
N ARG A 33 15.78 5.23 9.43
CA ARG A 33 14.94 6.37 9.81
C ARG A 33 13.62 6.28 9.04
N SER A 34 12.83 5.25 9.32
CA SER A 34 11.43 5.22 8.89
C SER A 34 10.69 6.15 9.82
N CYS A 35 10.11 7.25 9.35
CA CYS A 35 9.33 8.21 10.15
C CYS A 35 7.88 7.76 10.40
N ALA A 36 7.53 6.50 10.08
CA ALA A 36 6.16 5.99 10.06
C ALA A 36 5.18 6.92 9.33
N HIS A 37 5.69 7.75 8.42
CA HIS A 37 4.93 8.76 7.70
C HIS A 37 5.51 8.85 6.30
N CYS A 38 4.82 8.23 5.33
CA CYS A 38 5.17 8.30 3.92
C CYS A 38 4.53 9.56 3.29
N PRO A 39 5.31 10.60 2.96
CA PRO A 39 4.75 11.82 2.37
C PRO A 39 4.09 11.57 1.02
N TRP A 40 4.55 10.56 0.28
CA TRP A 40 3.99 10.19 -1.03
C TRP A 40 2.59 9.59 -0.92
N MET A 41 2.31 8.82 0.13
CA MET A 41 0.96 8.30 0.37
C MET A 41 -0.01 9.44 0.73
N ALA A 42 0.46 10.47 1.43
CA ALA A 42 -0.32 11.63 1.83
C ALA A 42 -0.65 12.60 0.68
N MET A 43 -0.12 12.39 -0.53
CA MET A 43 -0.44 13.23 -1.70
C MET A 43 -1.87 13.03 -2.21
N ASN A 44 -2.55 11.95 -1.82
CA ASN A 44 -3.92 11.65 -2.23
C ASN A 44 -4.92 12.22 -1.22
N ASP A 45 -5.07 13.55 -1.20
CA ASP A 45 -6.05 14.25 -0.36
C ASP A 45 -7.46 14.30 -1.02
N LEU A 46 -8.49 14.61 -0.23
CA LEU A 46 -9.88 14.60 -0.70
C LEU A 46 -10.15 15.64 -1.80
N GLU A 47 -9.50 16.81 -1.75
CA GLU A 47 -9.69 17.88 -2.74
C GLU A 47 -9.09 17.47 -4.09
N ARG A 48 -7.88 16.91 -4.09
CA ARG A 48 -7.24 16.35 -5.28
C ARG A 48 -8.06 15.21 -5.87
N LEU A 49 -8.51 14.27 -5.04
CA LEU A 49 -9.32 13.14 -5.49
C LEU A 49 -10.65 13.59 -6.12
N ALA A 50 -11.29 14.62 -5.58
CA ALA A 50 -12.49 15.20 -6.17
C ALA A 50 -12.20 15.82 -7.56
N GLY A 51 -11.10 16.56 -7.69
CA GLY A 51 -10.70 17.21 -8.94
C GLY A 51 -10.22 16.27 -10.05
N VAL A 52 -9.88 15.01 -9.73
CA VAL A 52 -9.46 14.03 -10.75
C VAL A 52 -10.57 13.76 -11.77
N PHE A 53 -11.85 13.81 -11.37
CA PHE A 53 -12.96 13.54 -12.28
C PHE A 53 -13.27 14.70 -13.24
N GLU A 54 -12.64 15.87 -13.03
CA GLU A 54 -12.82 17.07 -13.84
C GLU A 54 -11.72 17.23 -14.91
N ARG A 55 -10.73 16.31 -14.92
CA ARG A 55 -9.53 16.40 -15.76
C ARG A 55 -9.22 15.03 -16.39
N ASP A 56 -8.78 15.04 -17.64
CA ASP A 56 -8.41 13.82 -18.38
C ASP A 56 -6.89 13.52 -18.33
N ASP A 57 -6.16 14.09 -17.37
CA ASP A 57 -4.69 14.04 -17.34
C ASP A 57 -4.10 13.11 -16.27
N ASN A 58 -4.90 12.18 -15.76
CA ASN A 58 -4.50 11.24 -14.71
C ASN A 58 -4.39 9.78 -15.20
N GLU A 59 -4.46 9.55 -16.52
CA GLU A 59 -4.27 8.22 -17.12
C GLU A 59 -2.82 7.74 -16.94
N ILE A 60 -2.67 6.49 -16.49
CA ILE A 60 -1.36 5.86 -16.28
C ILE A 60 -0.99 5.09 -17.56
N PHE A 61 0.00 5.60 -18.29
CA PHE A 61 0.55 4.92 -19.46
C PHE A 61 1.68 3.97 -19.05
N VAL A 62 1.59 2.73 -19.51
CA VAL A 62 2.63 1.72 -19.36
C VAL A 62 2.99 1.19 -20.74
N ASP A 63 4.28 1.04 -21.01
CA ASP A 63 4.77 0.41 -22.23
C ASP A 63 4.21 -1.03 -22.35
N PRO A 64 3.58 -1.41 -23.48
CA PRO A 64 2.94 -2.71 -23.61
C PRO A 64 3.88 -3.90 -23.35
N ASP A 65 5.10 -3.86 -23.88
CA ASP A 65 6.09 -4.93 -23.71
C ASP A 65 6.59 -5.00 -22.25
N LEU A 66 6.71 -3.87 -21.56
CA LEU A 66 6.97 -3.83 -20.13
C LEU A 66 5.81 -4.41 -19.33
N GLY A 67 4.57 -4.06 -19.68
CA GLY A 67 3.36 -4.56 -19.05
C GLY A 67 3.27 -6.08 -19.12
N GLU A 68 3.42 -6.66 -20.31
CA GLU A 68 3.42 -8.11 -20.50
C GLU A 68 4.49 -8.81 -19.64
N ARG A 69 5.71 -8.27 -19.61
CA ARG A 69 6.81 -8.82 -18.80
C ARG A 69 6.57 -8.69 -17.30
N ALA A 70 5.95 -7.59 -16.85
CA ALA A 70 5.59 -7.39 -15.45
C ALA A 70 4.48 -8.35 -14.97
N MET A 71 3.60 -8.77 -15.87
CA MET A 71 2.54 -9.75 -15.56
C MET A 71 3.08 -11.16 -15.28
N LEU A 72 4.22 -11.56 -15.85
CA LEU A 72 4.82 -12.88 -15.59
C LEU A 72 5.10 -13.15 -14.10
N PRO A 73 5.89 -12.32 -13.39
CA PRO A 73 6.16 -12.53 -11.96
C PRO A 73 4.89 -12.34 -11.11
N LEU A 74 4.01 -11.40 -11.48
CA LEU A 74 2.75 -11.18 -10.76
C LEU A 74 1.85 -12.43 -10.79
N ARG A 75 1.66 -13.04 -11.97
CA ARG A 75 0.89 -14.29 -12.12
C ARG A 75 1.52 -15.42 -11.32
N ARG A 76 2.85 -15.58 -11.36
CA ARG A 76 3.55 -16.59 -10.55
C ARG A 76 3.28 -16.43 -9.06
N MET A 77 3.26 -15.20 -8.53
CA MET A 77 2.96 -14.92 -7.13
C MET A 77 1.53 -15.36 -6.78
N LEU A 78 0.55 -15.05 -7.64
CA LEU A 78 -0.85 -15.41 -7.42
C LEU A 78 -1.09 -16.91 -7.55
N ASP A 79 -0.51 -17.56 -8.56
CA ASP A 79 -0.56 -19.01 -8.75
C ASP A 79 0.07 -19.75 -7.57
N PHE A 80 1.17 -19.23 -7.03
CA PHE A 80 1.83 -19.79 -5.86
C PHE A 80 0.92 -19.72 -4.63
N ALA A 81 0.32 -18.56 -4.36
CA ALA A 81 -0.59 -18.40 -3.24
C ALA A 81 -1.85 -19.27 -3.38
N ALA A 82 -2.40 -19.40 -4.59
CA ALA A 82 -3.50 -20.30 -4.90
C ALA A 82 -3.14 -21.78 -4.63
N LYS A 83 -1.96 -22.22 -5.05
CA LYS A 83 -1.44 -23.57 -4.76
C LYS A 83 -1.24 -23.81 -3.26
N MET A 84 -0.84 -22.79 -2.50
CA MET A 84 -0.69 -22.85 -1.05
C MET A 84 -2.03 -22.77 -0.29
N ASN A 85 -3.15 -22.63 -1.00
CA ASN A 85 -4.49 -22.37 -0.42
C ASN A 85 -4.50 -21.14 0.50
N THR A 86 -3.61 -20.18 0.22
CA THR A 86 -3.53 -18.90 0.92
C THR A 86 -4.52 -17.93 0.26
N ARG A 87 -5.44 -17.37 1.05
CA ARG A 87 -6.41 -16.40 0.55
C ARG A 87 -5.69 -15.13 0.06
N VAL A 88 -5.78 -14.86 -1.24
CA VAL A 88 -5.34 -13.60 -1.83
C VAL A 88 -6.55 -12.74 -2.14
N ILE A 89 -6.43 -11.42 -1.96
CA ILE A 89 -7.43 -10.44 -2.40
C ILE A 89 -6.88 -9.82 -3.69
N GLY A 90 -7.40 -10.26 -4.85
CA GLY A 90 -7.04 -9.72 -6.17
C GLY A 90 -7.18 -10.75 -7.29
N ASN A 91 -7.67 -10.31 -8.45
CA ASN A 91 -7.68 -11.06 -9.70
C ASN A 91 -6.71 -10.35 -10.65
N ALA A 92 -5.58 -10.96 -11.00
CA ALA A 92 -4.69 -10.42 -12.02
C ALA A 92 -5.28 -10.54 -13.43
#